data_AF-A0A534V2W3-F1
#
_entry.id   AF-A0A534V2W3-F1
#
_cell.length_a   1.000
_cell.length_b   1.000
_cell.length_c   1.000
_cell.angle_alpha   90.00
_cell.angle_beta   90.00
_cell.angle_gamma   90.00
#
_symmetry.space_group_name_H-M   'P 1'
#
loop_
_entity.id
_entity.type
_entity.pdbx_description
1 polymer ?
#
loop_
_entity_poly.entity_id
_entity_poly.type
_entity_poly.pdbx_seq_one_letter_code
_entity_poly.pdbx_strand_id
1 'polypeptide(L)' 'MSEPTKKCMVCGKPMAVLKGSICQPCQDRIRREAIGEKVGASERADRELAHHGVTPTKK' A
#
# COMPACT_ATOMS: atom_id res chain seq x y z
N MET A 1 -16.88 -27.29 -15.29
CA MET A 1 -17.31 -26.50 -14.12
C MET A 1 -16.49 -25.22 -14.10
N SER A 2 -17.07 -24.09 -14.46
CA SER A 2 -16.38 -22.79 -14.40
C SER A 2 -16.50 -22.28 -12.98
N GLU A 3 -15.42 -22.37 -12.19
CA GLU A 3 -15.42 -21.87 -10.81
C GLU A 3 -15.88 -20.41 -10.78
N PRO A 4 -16.79 -20.03 -9.86
CA PRO A 4 -17.28 -18.66 -9.80
C PRO A 4 -16.12 -17.75 -9.43
N THR A 5 -15.68 -16.93 -10.40
CA THR A 5 -14.58 -15.99 -10.24
C THR A 5 -14.91 -15.02 -9.11
N LYS A 6 -14.39 -15.27 -7.91
CA LYS A 6 -14.62 -14.42 -6.74
C LYS A 6 -13.97 -13.05 -6.98
N LYS A 7 -14.61 -11.99 -6.50
CA LYS A 7 -14.08 -10.63 -6.61
C LYS A 7 -13.21 -10.30 -5.42
N CYS A 8 -12.11 -9.58 -5.65
CA CYS A 8 -11.28 -9.02 -4.60
C CYS A 8 -12.06 -7.97 -3.80
N MET A 9 -12.04 -8.06 -2.47
CA MET A 9 -12.72 -7.09 -1.59
C MET A 9 -12.11 -5.67 -1.60
N VAL A 10 -10.89 -5.51 -2.12
CA VAL A 10 -10.18 -4.22 -2.12
C VAL A 10 -10.33 -3.50 -3.46
N CYS A 11 -10.12 -4.20 -4.58
CA CYS A 11 -10.16 -3.59 -5.91
C CYS A 11 -11.37 -4.00 -6.77
N GLY A 12 -12.23 -4.89 -6.27
CA GLY A 12 -13.44 -5.36 -6.96
C GLY A 12 -13.20 -6.25 -8.18
N LYS A 13 -11.94 -6.46 -8.59
CA LYS A 13 -11.59 -7.25 -9.77
C LYS A 13 -11.88 -8.74 -9.57
N PRO A 14 -12.46 -9.44 -10.55
CA PRO A 14 -12.62 -10.88 -10.50
C PRO A 14 -11.25 -11.55 -10.60
N MET A 15 -10.95 -12.47 -9.69
CA MET A 15 -9.68 -13.19 -9.67
C MET A 15 -9.93 -14.69 -9.46
N ALA A 16 -9.18 -15.52 -10.17
CA ALA A 16 -9.24 -16.98 -10.02
C ALA A 16 -8.67 -17.43 -8.66
N VAL A 17 -7.67 -16.72 -8.15
CA VAL A 17 -7.01 -17.03 -6.88
C VAL A 17 -7.10 -15.82 -5.95
N LEU A 18 -7.76 -16.01 -4.82
CA LEU A 18 -7.83 -15.04 -3.73
C LEU A 18 -7.29 -15.70 -2.46
N LYS A 19 -6.53 -14.94 -1.67
CA LYS A 19 -6.12 -15.35 -0.33
C LYS A 19 -6.93 -14.50 0.65
N GLY A 20 -7.78 -15.13 1.45
CA GLY A 20 -8.69 -14.40 2.35
C GLY A 20 -9.55 -13.34 1.64
N SER A 21 -10.08 -13.66 0.45
CA SER A 21 -10.92 -12.74 -0.37
C SER A 21 -10.22 -11.49 -0.93
N ILE A 22 -8.90 -11.38 -0.79
CA ILE A 22 -8.09 -10.28 -1.34
C ILE A 22 -7.09 -10.85 -2.35
N CYS A 23 -6.89 -10.13 -3.46
CA CYS A 23 -5.89 -10.53 -4.45
C CYS A 23 -4.47 -10.21 -3.99
N GLN A 24 -3.49 -10.98 -4.46
CA GLN A 24 -2.06 -10.79 -4.14
C GLN A 24 -1.58 -9.33 -4.26
N PRO A 25 -1.82 -8.60 -5.36
CA PRO A 25 -1.33 -7.22 -5.47
C PRO A 25 -1.95 -6.26 -4.44
N CYS A 26 -3.22 -6.46 -4.07
CA CYS A 26 -3.83 -5.68 -2.99
C CYS A 26 -3.26 -6.05 -1.61
N GLN A 27 -2.98 -7.34 -1.36
CA GLN A 27 -2.31 -7.76 -0.13
C GLN A 27 -0.90 -7.17 0.00
N ASP A 28 -0.12 -7.19 -1.08
CA ASP A 28 1.22 -6.64 -1.12
C ASP A 28 1.22 -5.14 -0.83
N ARG A 29 0.29 -4.40 -1.45
CA ARG A 29 0.12 -2.98 -1.18
C ARG A 29 -0.22 -2.71 0.28
N ILE A 30 -1.21 -3.42 0.84
CA ILE A 30 -1.60 -3.29 2.26
C ILE A 30 -0.41 -3.61 3.17
N ARG A 31 0.37 -4.64 2.84
CA ARG A 31 1.58 -5.00 3.61
C ARG A 31 2.62 -3.89 3.59
N ARG A 32 2.93 -3.32 2.42
CA ARG A 32 3.86 -2.17 2.32
C ARG A 32 3.39 -0.98 3.14
N GLU A 33 2.10 -0.65 3.06
CA GLU A 33 1.50 0.43 3.85
C GLU A 33 1.57 0.14 5.36
N ALA A 34 1.31 -1.10 5.79
CA ALA A 34 1.35 -1.53 7.19
C ALA A 34 2.77 -1.62 7.77
N ILE A 35 3.76 -2.00 6.96
CA ILE A 35 5.19 -2.04 7.34
C ILE A 35 5.78 -0.61 7.44
N GLY A 36 5.01 0.41 7.05
CA GLY A 36 5.47 1.79 7.11
C GLY A 36 6.32 2.19 5.90
N GLU A 37 6.30 1.40 4.82
CA GLU A 37 6.85 1.78 3.51
C GLU A 37 5.91 2.82 2.87
N LYS A 38 5.78 3.97 3.52
CA LYS A 38 5.10 5.15 2.98
C LYS A 38 6.05 5.82 2.01
N VAL A 39 6.18 5.23 0.82
CA VAL A 39 6.92 5.82 -0.30
C VAL A 39 6.39 7.24 -0.52
N GLY A 40 7.23 8.25 -0.25
CA GLY A 40 6.89 9.68 -0.38
C GLY A 40 6.37 10.41 0.87
N ALA A 41 6.02 9.73 1.97
CA ALA A 41 5.66 10.43 3.21
C ALA A 41 6.89 11.03 3.90
N SER A 42 8.01 10.32 3.87
CA SER A 42 9.29 10.84 4.38
C SER A 42 9.74 12.06 3.59
N GLU A 43 9.59 12.06 2.26
CA GLU A 43 9.95 13.21 1.42
C GLU A 43 9.03 14.43 1.63
N ARG A 44 7.72 14.21 1.82
CA ARG A 44 6.82 15.32 2.21
C ARG A 44 7.16 15.85 3.60
N ALA A 45 7.40 14.96 4.57
CA ALA A 45 7.79 15.36 5.92
C ALA A 45 9.11 16.14 5.91
N ASP A 46 10.11 15.68 5.16
CA ASP A 46 11.40 16.35 4.98
C ASP A 46 11.23 17.75 4.36
N ARG A 47 10.37 17.86 3.34
CA ARG A 47 10.02 19.14 2.71
C ARG A 47 9.30 20.10 3.67
N GLU A 48 8.41 19.60 4.52
CA GLU A 48 7.72 20.44 5.52
C GLU A 48 8.67 20.85 6.66
N LEU A 49 9.54 19.96 7.13
CA LEU A 49 10.60 20.29 8.09
C LEU A 49 11.51 21.40 7.52
N ALA A 50 11.93 21.26 6.27
CA ALA A 50 12.72 22.27 5.59
C ALA A 50 11.97 23.61 5.44
N HIS A 51 10.66 23.59 5.16
CA HIS A 51 9.82 24.79 5.11
C HIS A 51 9.73 25.51 6.47
N HIS A 52 9.76 24.76 7.56
CA HIS A 52 9.81 25.30 8.93
C HIS A 52 11.25 25.60 9.43
N GLY A 53 12.25 25.54 8.55
CA GLY A 53 13.65 25.83 8.89
C GLY A 53 14.34 24.74 9.71
N VAL A 54 13.73 23.57 9.86
CA VAL A 54 14.31 22.42 10.56
C VAL A 54 15.07 21.58 9.55
N THR A 55 16.39 21.44 9.75
CA THR A 55 17.20 20.55 8.91
C THR A 55 16.96 19.10 9.31
N PRO A 56 16.41 18.25 8.44
CA PRO A 56 16.10 16.87 8.79
C PRO A 56 17.40 16.07 8.94
N THR A 57 17.71 15.63 10.16
CA THR A 57 18.79 14.67 10.43
C THR A 57 18.38 13.30 9.93
N LYS A 58 18.81 12.95 8.71
CA LYS A 58 18.75 11.58 8.19
C LYS A 58 19.65 10.70 9.04
N LYS A 59 19.09 9.68 9.70
CA LYS A 59 19.83 8.58 10.32
C LYS A 59 19.98 7.44 9.32
#